data_AF-A0A0Q6SWJ8-F1
#
_entry.id   AF-A0A0Q6SWJ8-F1
#
_cell.length_a   1.000
_cell.length_b   1.000
_cell.length_c   1.000
_cell.angle_alpha   90.00
_cell.angle_beta   90.00
_cell.angle_gamma   90.00
#
_symmetry.space_group_name_H-M   'P 1'
#
loop_
_entity.id
_entity.type
_entity.pdbx_description
1 polymer ?
#
loop_
_entity_poly.entity_id
_entity_poly.type
_entity_poly.pdbx_seq_one_letter_code
_entity_poly.pdbx_strand_id
1 'polypeptide(L)'
;MEQSALIDRIYEAAVIPELWPDVCDRLAAAVDGYATCVLGMAPDGTARWVSSERIEEPLTVYSKSELRFENPRPERSMRLFPFAFARDVDVMTMEEIEHDPIYNTFLRPAGVGWSMGSALPEPSGHTLIFDFMRQIDRGPFEGRHLDIVNGLKGDLARAALVSSRMIFQQARSIANALSIVGLPAAVVGETQQVLAMNEEMEALSPRIRTGAQNRLSLDQPAANQLLQQCFDILKGSDGPRVQSLPMAATPDASAMVLHVLPVRRNARDIFSRGLAVVLATPVGPGGPPSIGVLSGLFDLTPGEARVARELATGVGIETVAATLTLSIETVRSYLKRIFLKTGTRRQPELVGLLGGLGRIGV
;
A
#
# COMPACT_ATOMS: atom_id res chain seq x y z
N MET A 1 -5.41 -20.20 30.41
CA MET A 1 -5.43 -18.71 30.30
C MET A 1 -4.40 -18.22 29.29
N GLU A 2 -3.15 -18.71 29.30
CA GLU A 2 -2.11 -18.27 28.35
C GLU A 2 -2.43 -18.52 26.87
N GLN A 3 -2.98 -19.69 26.52
CA GLN A 3 -3.33 -20.01 25.13
C GLN A 3 -4.44 -19.10 24.57
N SER A 4 -5.43 -18.73 25.39
CA SER A 4 -6.50 -17.78 24.98
C SER A 4 -5.92 -16.40 24.71
N ALA A 5 -5.03 -15.91 25.58
CA ALA A 5 -4.37 -14.62 25.41
C ALA A 5 -3.49 -14.59 24.15
N LEU A 6 -2.83 -15.70 23.81
CA LEU A 6 -2.07 -15.82 22.55
C LEU A 6 -2.99 -15.77 21.32
N ILE A 7 -4.12 -16.48 21.36
CA ILE A 7 -5.12 -16.44 20.28
C ILE A 7 -5.67 -15.02 20.08
N ASP A 8 -6.05 -14.35 21.17
CA ASP A 8 -6.54 -12.96 21.11
C ASP A 8 -5.49 -12.04 20.48
N ARG A 9 -4.21 -12.22 20.84
CA ARG A 9 -3.11 -11.44 20.30
C ARG A 9 -2.84 -11.72 18.82
N ILE A 10 -3.01 -12.96 18.36
CA ILE A 10 -2.96 -13.34 16.95
C ILE A 10 -4.03 -12.58 16.15
N TYR A 11 -5.26 -12.51 16.65
CA TYR A 11 -6.33 -11.77 15.99
C TYR A 11 -6.13 -10.25 16.03
N GLU A 12 -5.59 -9.72 17.14
CA GLU A 12 -5.24 -8.30 17.23
C GLU A 12 -4.16 -7.93 16.21
N ALA A 13 -3.12 -8.77 16.07
CA ALA A 13 -2.07 -8.58 15.07
C ALA A 13 -2.57 -8.73 13.62
N ALA A 14 -3.65 -9.48 13.39
CA ALA A 14 -4.30 -9.53 12.08
C ALA A 14 -4.88 -8.16 11.65
N VAL A 15 -5.22 -7.31 12.62
CA VAL A 15 -5.76 -5.96 12.40
C VAL A 15 -4.67 -4.90 12.50
N ILE A 16 -3.68 -5.10 13.38
CA ILE A 16 -2.59 -4.17 13.67
C ILE A 16 -1.24 -4.87 13.39
N PRO A 17 -0.70 -4.75 12.17
CA PRO A 17 0.48 -5.51 11.75
C PRO A 17 1.72 -5.29 12.62
N GLU A 18 1.83 -4.15 13.30
CA GLU A 18 2.91 -3.80 14.21
C GLU A 18 3.08 -4.77 15.38
N LEU A 19 2.04 -5.53 15.72
CA LEU A 19 2.00 -6.47 16.84
C LEU A 19 2.55 -7.86 16.48
N TRP A 20 2.79 -8.15 15.20
CA TRP A 20 3.29 -9.46 14.77
C TRP A 20 4.62 -9.89 15.39
N PRO A 21 5.61 -9.02 15.61
CA PRO A 21 6.85 -9.42 16.29
C PRO A 21 6.61 -9.96 17.71
N ASP A 22 5.70 -9.33 18.47
CA ASP A 22 5.30 -9.82 19.80
C ASP A 22 4.54 -11.16 19.70
N VAL A 23 3.71 -11.34 18.66
CA VAL A 23 3.08 -12.64 18.37
C VAL A 23 4.14 -13.71 18.06
N CYS A 24 5.14 -13.40 17.23
CA CYS A 24 6.25 -14.31 16.91
C CYS A 24 7.00 -14.74 18.17
N ASP A 25 7.32 -13.81 19.08
CA ASP A 25 7.99 -14.14 20.33
C ASP A 25 7.14 -15.00 21.26
N ARG A 26 5.83 -14.73 21.36
CA ARG A 26 4.92 -15.56 22.18
C ARG A 26 4.71 -16.94 21.58
N LEU A 27 4.63 -17.04 20.25
CA LEU A 27 4.56 -18.30 19.53
C LEU A 27 5.81 -19.15 19.77
N ALA A 28 7.00 -18.55 19.69
CA ALA A 28 8.26 -19.23 19.99
C ALA A 28 8.28 -19.73 21.45
N ALA A 29 7.92 -18.87 22.41
CA ALA A 29 7.88 -19.24 23.83
C ALA A 29 6.91 -20.38 24.13
N ALA A 30 5.75 -20.42 23.45
CA ALA A 30 4.73 -21.45 23.65
C ALA A 30 5.21 -22.87 23.28
N VAL A 31 6.28 -22.99 22.49
CA VAL A 31 6.82 -24.27 22.01
C VAL A 31 8.25 -24.54 22.47
N ASP A 32 8.74 -23.79 23.46
CA ASP A 32 10.15 -23.82 23.88
C ASP A 32 11.11 -23.62 22.68
N GLY A 33 10.70 -22.72 21.78
CA GLY A 33 11.42 -22.30 20.59
C GLY A 33 12.30 -21.08 20.86
N TYR A 34 13.34 -20.95 20.07
CA TYR A 34 14.24 -19.79 20.07
C TYR A 34 13.59 -18.57 19.40
N ALA A 35 12.95 -18.77 18.26
CA ALA A 35 12.37 -17.70 17.46
C ALA A 35 11.30 -18.24 16.53
N THR A 36 10.41 -17.37 16.06
CA THR A 36 9.42 -17.68 15.04
C THR A 36 9.44 -16.60 13.98
N CYS A 37 9.16 -16.98 12.74
CA CYS A 37 8.84 -16.04 11.69
C CYS A 37 7.63 -16.49 10.88
N VAL A 38 6.97 -15.51 10.28
CA VAL A 38 5.91 -15.70 9.30
C VAL A 38 6.37 -15.05 8.01
N LEU A 39 6.49 -15.84 6.95
CA LEU A 39 6.94 -15.38 5.64
C LEU A 39 5.81 -15.50 4.61
N GLY A 40 5.58 -14.43 3.86
CA GLY A 40 4.78 -14.46 2.64
C GLY A 40 5.69 -14.52 1.42
N MET A 41 5.56 -15.57 0.61
CA MET A 41 6.28 -15.75 -0.64
C MET A 41 5.34 -15.54 -1.83
N ALA A 42 5.74 -14.68 -2.76
CA ALA A 42 5.03 -14.42 -4.00
C ALA A 42 5.45 -15.36 -5.14
N PRO A 43 4.58 -15.56 -6.16
CA PRO A 43 4.92 -16.38 -7.32
C PRO A 43 6.18 -15.94 -8.07
N ASP A 44 6.53 -14.65 -7.99
CA ASP A 44 7.74 -14.08 -8.59
C ASP A 44 9.00 -14.21 -7.71
N GLY A 45 8.88 -14.88 -6.55
CA GLY A 45 9.97 -15.10 -5.61
C GLY A 45 10.20 -13.97 -4.61
N THR A 46 9.38 -12.91 -4.63
CA THR A 46 9.44 -11.84 -3.64
C THR A 46 9.01 -12.37 -2.28
N ALA A 47 9.84 -12.15 -1.25
CA ALA A 47 9.56 -12.56 0.13
C ALA A 47 9.30 -11.32 1.01
N ARG A 48 8.29 -11.41 1.87
CA ARG A 48 8.05 -10.49 3.00
C ARG A 48 7.97 -11.31 4.27
N TRP A 49 8.43 -10.78 5.39
CA TRP A 49 8.38 -11.50 6.65
C TRP A 49 8.13 -10.60 7.84
N VAL A 50 7.63 -11.21 8.90
CA VAL A 50 7.68 -10.72 10.29
C VAL A 50 8.35 -11.79 11.10
N SER A 51 9.14 -11.37 12.08
CA SER A 51 9.93 -12.31 12.86
C SER A 51 10.13 -11.82 14.28
N SER A 52 10.55 -12.74 15.15
CA SER A 52 11.24 -12.39 16.39
C SER A 52 12.48 -11.54 16.08
N GLU A 53 12.69 -10.44 16.81
CA GLU A 53 13.77 -9.48 16.53
C GLU A 53 15.16 -10.11 16.36
N ARG A 54 15.45 -11.16 17.15
CA ARG A 54 16.74 -11.87 17.15
C ARG A 54 17.11 -12.61 15.86
N ILE A 55 16.16 -12.81 14.95
CA ILE A 55 16.40 -13.47 13.65
C ILE A 55 16.14 -12.55 12.45
N GLU A 56 15.85 -11.27 12.69
CA GLU A 56 15.52 -10.31 11.62
C GLU A 56 16.70 -10.10 10.65
N GLU A 57 17.92 -9.94 11.17
CA GLU A 57 19.12 -9.79 10.35
C GLU A 57 19.47 -11.08 9.58
N PRO A 58 19.53 -12.28 10.21
CA PRO A 58 19.68 -13.54 9.48
C PRO A 58 18.64 -13.75 8.37
N LEU A 59 17.37 -13.43 8.62
CA LEU A 59 16.31 -13.52 7.60
C LEU A 59 16.49 -12.52 6.47
N THR A 60 16.96 -11.30 6.78
CA THR A 60 17.28 -10.30 5.76
C THR A 60 18.38 -10.80 4.82
N VAL A 61 19.42 -11.45 5.36
CA VAL A 61 20.49 -12.06 4.54
C VAL A 61 19.95 -13.23 3.72
N TYR A 62 19.17 -14.12 4.33
CA TYR A 62 18.54 -15.26 3.66
C TYR A 62 17.63 -14.82 2.49
N SER A 63 16.81 -13.79 2.69
CA SER A 63 15.85 -13.30 1.68
C SER A 63 16.50 -12.80 0.39
N LYS A 64 17.78 -12.38 0.45
CA LYS A 64 18.55 -11.89 -0.69
C LYS A 64 19.36 -12.99 -1.38
N SER A 65 19.39 -14.20 -0.81
CA SER A 65 20.16 -15.31 -1.37
C SER A 65 19.31 -16.14 -2.33
N GLU A 66 19.88 -16.51 -3.47
CA GLU A 66 19.24 -17.41 -4.44
C GLU A 66 19.05 -18.83 -3.88
N LEU A 67 19.81 -19.23 -2.85
CA LEU A 67 19.65 -20.51 -2.16
C LEU A 67 18.24 -20.69 -1.59
N ARG A 68 17.52 -19.59 -1.31
CA ARG A 68 16.13 -19.67 -0.80
C ARG A 68 15.19 -20.43 -1.73
N PHE A 69 15.45 -20.40 -3.04
CA PHE A 69 14.66 -21.11 -4.06
C PHE A 69 14.92 -22.62 -4.09
N GLU A 70 16.05 -23.06 -3.54
CA GLU A 70 16.43 -24.46 -3.45
C GLU A 70 15.96 -25.12 -2.14
N ASN A 71 15.35 -24.36 -1.22
CA ASN A 71 14.88 -24.87 0.06
C ASN A 71 13.74 -25.90 -0.14
N PRO A 72 13.94 -27.20 0.15
CA PRO A 72 12.95 -28.23 -0.12
C PRO A 72 11.83 -28.26 0.91
N ARG A 73 12.02 -27.62 2.08
CA ARG A 73 11.12 -27.74 3.24
C ARG A 73 9.68 -27.28 2.95
N PRO A 74 9.42 -26.12 2.31
CA PRO A 74 8.06 -25.68 2.05
C PRO A 74 7.29 -26.64 1.14
N GLU A 75 7.89 -27.07 0.01
CA GLU A 75 7.26 -27.99 -0.93
C GLU A 75 6.97 -29.36 -0.27
N ARG A 76 7.98 -29.93 0.41
CA ARG A 76 7.84 -31.22 1.10
C ARG A 76 6.80 -31.15 2.22
N SER A 77 6.77 -30.06 2.99
CA SER A 77 5.75 -29.84 4.03
C SER A 77 4.34 -29.83 3.44
N MET A 78 4.09 -29.08 2.36
CA MET A 78 2.77 -29.06 1.71
C MET A 78 2.36 -30.43 1.16
N ARG A 79 3.32 -31.21 0.62
CA ARG A 79 3.05 -32.52 0.01
C ARG A 79 2.83 -33.62 1.05
N LEU A 80 3.67 -33.68 2.08
CA LEU A 80 3.69 -34.76 3.06
C LEU A 80 2.75 -34.49 4.24
N PHE A 81 2.59 -33.21 4.61
CA PHE A 81 1.83 -32.77 5.78
C PHE A 81 0.86 -31.63 5.40
N PRO A 82 -0.06 -31.85 4.44
CA PRO A 82 -0.97 -30.82 3.98
C PRO A 82 -1.78 -30.26 5.14
N PHE A 83 -1.73 -28.94 5.33
CA PHE A 83 -2.37 -28.25 6.45
C PHE A 83 -1.97 -28.78 7.82
N ALA A 84 -0.72 -29.21 8.02
CA ALA A 84 -0.19 -29.54 9.33
C ALA A 84 1.21 -28.96 9.51
N PHE A 85 1.58 -28.75 10.77
CA PHE A 85 2.97 -28.46 11.11
C PHE A 85 3.78 -29.76 11.06
N ALA A 86 4.98 -29.66 10.52
CA ALA A 86 5.94 -30.75 10.45
C ALA A 86 7.32 -30.24 10.88
N ARG A 87 8.13 -31.14 11.46
CA ARG A 87 9.52 -30.83 11.78
C ARG A 87 10.37 -31.03 10.54
N ASP A 88 11.51 -30.36 10.51
CA ASP A 88 12.58 -30.61 9.55
C ASP A 88 12.93 -32.10 9.44
N VAL A 89 13.08 -32.78 10.57
CA VAL A 89 13.37 -34.22 10.65
C VAL A 89 12.24 -35.14 10.17
N ASP A 90 11.03 -34.60 9.98
CA ASP A 90 9.90 -35.33 9.39
C ASP A 90 9.85 -35.18 7.86
N VAL A 91 10.47 -34.13 7.31
CA VAL A 91 10.45 -33.82 5.87
C VAL A 91 11.81 -34.03 5.18
N MET A 92 12.88 -34.14 5.95
CA MET A 92 14.25 -34.38 5.50
C MET A 92 14.91 -35.45 6.37
N THR A 93 15.77 -36.26 5.75
CA THR A 93 16.63 -37.18 6.52
C THR A 93 17.72 -36.41 7.27
N MET A 94 18.31 -37.01 8.31
CA MET A 94 19.43 -36.37 9.03
C MET A 94 20.63 -36.11 8.11
N GLU A 95 20.91 -37.00 7.16
CA GLU A 95 21.97 -36.83 6.17
C GLU A 95 21.68 -35.65 5.23
N GLU A 96 20.42 -35.48 4.80
CA GLU A 96 20.00 -34.32 4.03
C GLU A 96 20.17 -33.02 4.84
N ILE A 97 19.76 -33.00 6.11
CA ILE A 97 19.89 -31.82 6.99
C ILE A 97 21.35 -31.45 7.22
N GLU A 98 22.24 -32.43 7.39
CA GLU A 98 23.67 -32.20 7.64
C GLU A 98 24.37 -31.56 6.44
N HIS A 99 23.97 -31.91 5.22
CA HIS A 99 24.54 -31.38 3.98
C HIS A 99 23.74 -30.20 3.39
N ASP A 100 22.64 -29.80 4.01
CA ASP A 100 21.75 -28.79 3.47
C ASP A 100 22.40 -27.38 3.45
N PRO A 101 22.45 -26.70 2.29
CA PRO A 101 23.03 -25.37 2.17
C PRO A 101 22.32 -24.31 3.02
N ILE A 102 21.01 -24.42 3.26
CA ILE A 102 20.27 -23.47 4.10
C ILE A 102 20.70 -23.59 5.55
N TYR A 103 20.83 -24.82 6.06
CA TYR A 103 21.33 -25.05 7.41
C TYR A 103 22.74 -24.51 7.58
N ASN A 104 23.65 -24.91 6.71
CA ASN A 104 25.07 -24.59 6.87
C ASN A 104 25.40 -23.12 6.60
N THR A 105 24.63 -22.44 5.75
CA THR A 105 24.89 -21.03 5.39
C THR A 105 24.15 -20.04 6.29
N PHE A 106 22.92 -20.34 6.72
CA PHE A 106 22.06 -19.37 7.42
C PHE A 106 21.67 -19.79 8.83
N LEU A 107 21.24 -21.03 9.04
CA LEU A 107 20.66 -21.43 10.34
C LEU A 107 21.74 -21.70 11.39
N ARG A 108 22.72 -22.56 11.09
CA ARG A 108 23.76 -22.96 12.04
C ARG A 108 24.62 -21.77 12.50
N PRO A 109 25.05 -20.84 11.61
CA PRO A 109 25.75 -19.63 12.06
C PRO A 109 24.93 -18.73 12.99
N ALA A 110 23.60 -18.75 12.88
CA ALA A 110 22.69 -18.03 13.77
C ALA A 110 22.37 -18.81 15.06
N GLY A 111 23.03 -19.94 15.32
CA GLY A 111 22.78 -20.82 16.48
C GLY A 111 21.49 -21.64 16.37
N VAL A 112 20.78 -21.56 15.25
CA VAL A 112 19.57 -22.33 14.98
C VAL A 112 19.97 -23.70 14.44
N GLY A 113 19.44 -24.74 15.06
CA GLY A 113 19.75 -26.09 14.64
C GLY A 113 18.58 -26.96 14.25
N TRP A 114 17.36 -26.53 14.56
CA TRP A 114 16.16 -27.30 14.32
C TRP A 114 15.00 -26.38 13.94
N SER A 115 14.14 -26.87 13.05
CA SER A 115 12.98 -26.13 12.57
C SER A 115 11.72 -26.98 12.63
N MET A 116 10.59 -26.34 12.87
CA MET A 116 9.29 -26.89 12.51
C MET A 116 8.44 -25.82 11.87
N GLY A 117 7.62 -26.19 10.90
CA GLY A 117 6.85 -25.21 10.16
C GLY A 117 5.70 -25.80 9.38
N SER A 118 4.94 -24.89 8.78
CA SER A 118 3.87 -25.22 7.85
C SER A 118 3.82 -24.19 6.75
N ALA A 119 3.54 -24.64 5.53
CA ALA A 119 3.30 -23.78 4.38
C ALA A 119 1.82 -23.90 3.97
N LEU A 120 1.17 -22.75 3.80
CA LEU A 120 -0.24 -22.63 3.47
C LEU A 120 -0.38 -21.87 2.15
N PRO A 121 -0.97 -22.46 1.11
CA PRO A 121 -1.29 -21.72 -0.11
C PRO A 121 -2.44 -20.74 0.14
N GLU A 122 -2.29 -19.53 -0.38
CA GLU A 122 -3.32 -18.49 -0.38
C GLU A 122 -4.04 -18.47 -1.74
N PRO A 123 -5.36 -18.20 -1.79
CA PRO A 123 -6.09 -18.05 -3.06
C PRO A 123 -5.50 -17.04 -4.05
N SER A 124 -4.71 -16.07 -3.57
CA SER A 124 -4.02 -15.08 -4.40
C SER A 124 -2.77 -15.62 -5.12
N GLY A 125 -2.42 -16.90 -4.92
CA GLY A 125 -1.23 -17.55 -5.49
C GLY A 125 0.02 -17.43 -4.61
N HIS A 126 -0.07 -16.74 -3.48
CA HIS A 126 1.00 -16.62 -2.50
C HIS A 126 1.10 -17.88 -1.62
N THR A 127 2.27 -18.09 -1.04
CA THR A 127 2.47 -19.09 0.00
C THR A 127 2.82 -18.39 1.31
N LEU A 128 2.06 -18.69 2.36
CA LEU A 128 2.34 -18.24 3.71
C LEU A 128 3.06 -19.35 4.47
N ILE A 129 4.20 -19.05 5.07
CA ILE A 129 5.05 -20.00 5.77
C ILE A 129 5.16 -19.56 7.21
N PHE A 130 4.86 -20.46 8.14
CA PHE A 130 5.17 -20.31 9.56
C PHE A 130 6.38 -21.17 9.85
N ASP A 131 7.46 -20.58 10.37
CA ASP A 131 8.66 -21.32 10.76
C ASP A 131 9.04 -21.02 12.21
N PHE A 132 9.22 -22.07 12.97
CA PHE A 132 9.61 -22.05 14.38
C PHE A 132 11.00 -22.66 14.46
N MET A 133 11.92 -21.95 15.10
CA MET A 133 13.33 -22.31 15.18
C MET A 133 13.70 -22.69 16.60
N ARG A 134 14.62 -23.65 16.74
CA ARG A 134 15.18 -24.09 18.02
C ARG A 134 16.70 -24.11 17.96
N GLN A 135 17.33 -23.85 19.09
CA GLN A 135 18.78 -23.87 19.22
C GLN A 135 19.34 -25.27 19.01
N ILE A 136 20.55 -25.35 18.43
CA ILE A 136 21.20 -26.62 18.08
C ILE A 136 21.38 -27.56 19.28
N ASP A 137 21.68 -27.02 20.46
CA ASP A 137 21.95 -27.75 21.70
C ASP A 137 20.69 -28.28 22.40
N ARG A 138 19.49 -27.87 21.97
CA ARG A 138 18.20 -28.30 22.54
C ARG A 138 17.58 -29.52 21.86
N GLY A 139 18.18 -29.98 20.77
CA GLY A 139 17.63 -31.06 19.95
C GLY A 139 16.35 -30.67 19.17
N PRO A 140 15.85 -31.55 18.29
CA PRO A 140 14.66 -31.30 17.47
C PRO A 140 13.41 -30.99 18.30
N PHE A 141 12.40 -30.39 17.68
CA PHE A 141 11.08 -30.29 18.29
C PHE A 141 10.48 -31.70 18.55
N GLU A 142 9.68 -31.83 19.61
CA GLU A 142 9.03 -33.07 20.02
C GLU A 142 7.53 -33.03 19.67
N GLY A 143 6.85 -34.18 19.75
CA GLY A 143 5.41 -34.28 19.45
C GLY A 143 4.55 -33.29 20.24
N ARG A 144 4.87 -33.06 21.52
CA ARG A 144 4.16 -32.07 22.35
C ARG A 144 4.21 -30.65 21.78
N HIS A 145 5.28 -30.27 21.08
CA HIS A 145 5.39 -28.95 20.46
C HIS A 145 4.51 -28.86 19.21
N LEU A 146 4.44 -29.95 18.43
CA LEU A 146 3.52 -30.07 17.28
C LEU A 146 2.06 -30.00 17.71
N ASP A 147 1.68 -30.62 18.83
CA ASP A 147 0.30 -30.57 19.34
C ASP A 147 -0.14 -29.13 19.64
N ILE A 148 0.76 -28.32 20.21
CA ILE A 148 0.48 -26.91 20.53
C ILE A 148 0.23 -26.09 19.25
N VAL A 149 1.14 -26.15 18.27
CA VAL A 149 1.00 -25.34 17.03
C VAL A 149 -0.11 -25.84 16.12
N ASN A 150 -0.35 -27.15 16.07
CA ASN A 150 -1.49 -27.69 15.34
C ASN A 150 -2.82 -27.29 16.00
N GLY A 151 -2.85 -27.10 17.32
CA GLY A 151 -3.98 -26.49 18.03
C GLY A 151 -4.25 -25.04 17.64
N LEU A 152 -3.19 -24.25 17.36
CA LEU A 152 -3.29 -22.84 16.94
C LEU A 152 -3.52 -22.65 15.43
N LYS A 153 -3.33 -23.70 14.63
CA LYS A 153 -3.39 -23.64 13.15
C LYS A 153 -4.66 -22.97 12.63
N GLY A 154 -5.82 -23.30 13.21
CA GLY A 154 -7.10 -22.74 12.80
C GLY A 154 -7.16 -21.22 13.00
N ASP A 155 -6.62 -20.73 14.12
CA ASP A 155 -6.56 -19.30 14.43
C ASP A 155 -5.55 -18.57 13.55
N LEU A 156 -4.38 -19.14 13.31
CA LEU A 156 -3.38 -18.58 12.38
C LEU A 156 -3.93 -18.43 10.96
N ALA A 157 -4.65 -19.45 10.45
CA ALA A 157 -5.28 -19.39 9.14
C ALA A 157 -6.42 -18.34 9.07
N ARG A 158 -7.24 -18.25 10.12
CA ARG A 158 -8.30 -17.23 10.19
C ARG A 158 -7.73 -15.81 10.31
N ALA A 159 -6.69 -15.62 11.10
CA ALA A 159 -5.97 -14.35 11.22
C ALA A 159 -5.41 -13.91 9.86
N ALA A 160 -4.75 -14.82 9.13
CA ALA A 160 -4.27 -14.55 7.77
C ALA A 160 -5.41 -14.10 6.82
N LEU A 161 -6.57 -14.77 6.87
CA LEU A 161 -7.74 -14.39 6.08
C LEU A 161 -8.31 -13.01 6.47
N VAL A 162 -8.37 -12.70 7.78
CA VAL A 162 -8.80 -11.39 8.29
C VAL A 162 -7.88 -10.29 7.77
N SER A 163 -6.57 -10.49 7.90
CA SER A 163 -5.57 -9.54 7.39
C SER A 163 -5.71 -9.30 5.88
N SER A 164 -5.92 -10.36 5.09
CA SER A 164 -6.14 -10.28 3.64
C SER A 164 -7.41 -9.49 3.29
N ARG A 165 -8.50 -9.65 4.04
CA ARG A 165 -9.74 -8.87 3.85
C ARG A 165 -9.60 -7.41 4.25
N MET A 166 -8.82 -7.11 5.29
CA MET A 166 -8.61 -5.75 5.78
C MET A 166 -8.00 -4.83 4.71
N ILE A 167 -7.21 -5.39 3.79
CA ILE A 167 -6.63 -4.67 2.64
C ILE A 167 -7.72 -3.99 1.81
N PHE A 168 -8.77 -4.73 1.46
CA PHE A 168 -9.86 -4.23 0.63
C PHE A 168 -10.62 -3.11 1.35
N GLN A 169 -10.88 -3.29 2.65
CA GLN A 169 -11.54 -2.26 3.46
C GLN A 169 -10.69 -0.98 3.56
N GLN A 170 -9.37 -1.12 3.72
CA GLN A 170 -8.46 0.02 3.77
C GLN A 170 -8.32 0.71 2.41
N ALA A 171 -8.24 -0.06 1.32
CA ALA A 171 -8.26 0.49 -0.03
C ALA A 171 -9.54 1.29 -0.29
N ARG A 172 -10.70 0.78 0.12
CA ARG A 172 -11.97 1.51 0.03
C ARG A 172 -11.96 2.76 0.89
N SER A 173 -11.39 2.70 2.10
CA SER A 173 -11.29 3.87 2.99
C SER A 173 -10.42 4.98 2.38
N ILE A 174 -9.29 4.63 1.75
CA ILE A 174 -8.43 5.59 1.04
C ILE A 174 -9.19 6.23 -0.14
N ALA A 175 -9.85 5.42 -0.97
CA ALA A 175 -10.63 5.92 -2.10
C ALA A 175 -11.78 6.84 -1.64
N ASN A 176 -12.49 6.47 -0.58
CA ASN A 176 -13.56 7.29 0.01
C ASN A 176 -13.03 8.61 0.57
N ALA A 177 -11.87 8.59 1.25
CA ALA A 177 -11.26 9.81 1.78
C ALA A 177 -10.87 10.80 0.66
N LEU A 178 -10.42 10.29 -0.49
CA LEU A 178 -10.09 11.11 -1.66
C LEU A 178 -11.35 11.63 -2.38
N SER A 179 -12.45 10.89 -2.35
CA SER A 179 -13.76 11.34 -2.86
C SER A 179 -14.32 12.52 -2.04
N ILE A 180 -14.11 12.57 -0.71
CA ILE A 180 -14.52 13.73 0.12
C ILE A 180 -13.91 15.05 -0.40
N VAL A 181 -12.71 14.98 -0.97
CA VAL A 181 -11.99 16.12 -1.55
C VAL A 181 -12.06 16.14 -3.08
N GLY A 182 -13.00 15.42 -3.70
CA GLY A 182 -13.27 15.49 -5.15
C GLY A 182 -12.17 14.92 -6.06
N LEU A 183 -11.16 14.24 -5.50
CA LEU A 183 -10.03 13.75 -6.29
C LEU A 183 -10.33 12.38 -6.92
N PRO A 184 -10.27 12.23 -8.26
CA PRO A 184 -10.36 10.93 -8.92
C PRO A 184 -9.22 10.02 -8.47
N ALA A 185 -9.57 8.88 -7.84
CA ALA A 185 -8.61 7.97 -7.24
C ALA A 185 -8.94 6.50 -7.46
N ALA A 186 -7.90 5.71 -7.73
CA ALA A 186 -7.93 4.26 -7.66
C ALA A 186 -6.82 3.76 -6.73
N VAL A 187 -7.12 2.77 -5.90
CA VAL A 187 -6.14 2.04 -5.10
C VAL A 187 -5.87 0.72 -5.80
N VAL A 188 -4.61 0.48 -6.15
CA VAL A 188 -4.16 -0.75 -6.80
C VAL A 188 -3.30 -1.58 -5.85
N GLY A 189 -3.40 -2.90 -5.96
CA GLY A 189 -2.55 -3.84 -5.25
C GLY A 189 -1.26 -4.18 -6.00
N GLU A 190 -0.42 -4.99 -5.38
CA GLU A 190 0.89 -5.43 -5.92
C GLU A 190 0.80 -6.08 -7.32
N THR A 191 -0.23 -6.90 -7.57
CA THR A 191 -0.48 -7.53 -8.87
C THR A 191 -1.24 -6.63 -9.86
N GLN A 192 -1.28 -5.31 -9.56
CA GLN A 192 -1.87 -4.23 -10.36
C GLN A 192 -3.39 -4.27 -10.55
N GLN A 193 -4.10 -5.17 -9.87
CA GLN A 193 -5.56 -5.08 -9.80
C GLN A 193 -5.97 -3.84 -9.00
N VAL A 194 -7.03 -3.20 -9.46
CA VAL A 194 -7.78 -2.18 -8.73
C VAL A 194 -8.46 -2.88 -7.55
N LEU A 195 -8.11 -2.48 -6.33
CA LEU A 195 -8.73 -2.97 -5.09
C LEU A 195 -9.92 -2.10 -4.68
N ALA A 196 -9.84 -0.80 -4.98
CA ALA A 196 -10.94 0.15 -4.82
C ALA A 196 -10.78 1.30 -5.82
N MET A 197 -11.89 1.86 -6.27
CA MET A 197 -11.95 3.04 -7.13
C MET A 197 -13.14 3.88 -6.69
N ASN A 198 -13.00 5.21 -6.73
CA ASN A 198 -14.10 6.13 -6.41
C ASN A 198 -14.89 6.52 -7.68
N GLU A 199 -16.07 7.09 -7.47
CA GLU A 199 -17.00 7.46 -8.55
C GLU A 199 -16.38 8.52 -9.48
N GLU A 200 -15.55 9.42 -8.93
CA GLU A 200 -14.85 10.46 -9.69
C GLU A 200 -13.85 9.87 -10.69
N MET A 201 -13.15 8.79 -10.32
CA MET A 201 -12.28 8.04 -11.25
C MET A 201 -13.09 7.21 -12.25
N GLU A 202 -14.19 6.58 -11.81
CA GLU A 202 -15.09 5.84 -12.70
C GLU A 202 -15.70 6.73 -13.79
N ALA A 203 -16.02 7.98 -13.44
CA ALA A 203 -16.54 8.98 -14.36
C ALA A 203 -15.56 9.39 -15.47
N LEU A 204 -14.27 9.06 -15.36
CA LEU A 204 -13.27 9.30 -16.39
C LEU A 204 -13.29 8.26 -17.53
N SER A 205 -14.19 7.27 -17.46
CA SER A 205 -14.45 6.35 -18.57
C SER A 205 -14.92 7.10 -19.83
N PRO A 206 -14.46 6.74 -21.05
CA PRO A 206 -13.65 5.56 -21.38
C PRO A 206 -12.13 5.76 -21.24
N ARG A 207 -11.69 6.95 -20.82
CA ARG A 207 -10.26 7.33 -20.80
C ARG A 207 -9.46 6.58 -19.75
N ILE A 208 -10.06 6.42 -18.57
CA ILE A 208 -9.56 5.56 -17.52
C ILE A 208 -10.68 4.59 -17.20
N ARG A 209 -10.36 3.30 -17.23
CA ARG A 209 -11.33 2.24 -16.91
C ARG A 209 -10.63 1.03 -16.32
N THR A 210 -11.43 0.14 -15.77
CA THR A 210 -10.97 -1.18 -15.40
C THR A 210 -11.05 -2.12 -16.59
N GLY A 211 -9.92 -2.71 -16.97
CA GLY A 211 -9.77 -3.69 -18.05
C GLY A 211 -9.74 -5.13 -17.54
N ALA A 212 -9.12 -6.01 -18.35
CA ALA A 212 -8.94 -7.42 -17.99
C ALA A 212 -8.21 -7.59 -16.65
N GLN A 213 -8.53 -8.66 -15.92
CA GLN A 213 -7.95 -8.98 -14.60
C GLN A 213 -8.13 -7.85 -13.56
N ASN A 214 -9.17 -7.03 -13.72
CA ASN A 214 -9.47 -5.90 -12.85
C ASN A 214 -8.35 -4.84 -12.79
N ARG A 215 -7.54 -4.69 -13.85
CA ARG A 215 -6.42 -3.73 -13.90
C ARG A 215 -6.84 -2.39 -14.46
N LEU A 216 -6.17 -1.31 -14.04
CA LEU A 216 -6.39 0.01 -14.60
C LEU A 216 -5.88 0.04 -16.06
N SER A 217 -6.70 0.57 -16.97
CA SER A 217 -6.40 0.70 -18.39
C SER A 217 -6.69 2.12 -18.85
N LEU A 218 -5.74 2.69 -19.59
CA LEU A 218 -5.87 4.00 -20.21
C LEU A 218 -6.24 3.84 -21.70
N ASP A 219 -7.04 4.75 -22.23
CA ASP A 219 -7.43 4.77 -23.66
C ASP A 219 -6.28 5.09 -24.61
N GLN A 220 -5.28 5.85 -24.14
CA GLN A 220 -4.08 6.21 -24.87
C GLN A 220 -2.99 5.14 -24.69
N PRO A 221 -2.58 4.43 -25.77
CA PRO A 221 -1.60 3.34 -25.65
C PRO A 221 -0.25 3.76 -25.04
N ALA A 222 0.24 4.95 -25.41
CA ALA A 222 1.50 5.48 -24.88
C ALA A 222 1.42 5.75 -23.37
N ALA A 223 0.34 6.37 -22.89
CA ALA A 223 0.12 6.59 -21.46
C ALA A 223 -0.05 5.26 -20.72
N ASN A 224 -0.76 4.30 -21.32
CA ASN A 224 -0.95 2.98 -20.75
C ASN A 224 0.39 2.23 -20.58
N GLN A 225 1.29 2.32 -21.57
CA GLN A 225 2.65 1.77 -21.47
C GLN A 225 3.45 2.42 -20.34
N LEU A 226 3.39 3.75 -20.21
CA LEU A 226 4.05 4.47 -19.11
C LEU A 226 3.50 4.06 -17.74
N LEU A 227 2.19 3.86 -17.62
CA LEU A 227 1.56 3.39 -16.39
C LEU A 227 2.06 1.99 -15.98
N GLN A 228 2.19 1.07 -16.94
CA GLN A 228 2.75 -0.26 -16.69
C GLN A 228 4.21 -0.20 -16.23
N GLN A 229 5.03 0.62 -16.89
CA GLN A 229 6.43 0.87 -16.48
C GLN A 229 6.51 1.45 -15.07
N CYS A 230 5.61 2.36 -14.70
CA CYS A 230 5.54 2.91 -13.34
C CYS A 230 5.27 1.81 -12.32
N PHE A 231 4.32 0.90 -12.58
CA PHE A 231 4.05 -0.22 -11.68
C PHE A 231 5.22 -1.20 -11.57
N ASP A 232 5.97 -1.44 -12.65
CA ASP A 232 7.14 -2.31 -12.60
C ASP A 232 8.31 -1.67 -11.82
N ILE A 233 8.50 -0.34 -11.94
CA ILE A 233 9.44 0.40 -11.09
C ILE A 233 9.05 0.29 -9.61
N LEU A 234 7.75 0.35 -9.29
CA LEU A 234 7.27 0.23 -7.90
C LEU A 234 7.46 -1.18 -7.31
N LYS A 235 7.64 -2.22 -8.13
CA LYS A 235 8.03 -3.56 -7.66
C LYS A 235 9.51 -3.66 -7.34
N GLY A 236 10.36 -2.93 -8.08
CA GLY A 236 11.81 -2.89 -7.88
C GLY A 236 12.18 -2.07 -6.65
N SER A 237 12.86 -2.68 -5.69
CA SER A 237 13.31 -2.01 -4.47
C SER A 237 14.44 -1.00 -4.76
N ASP A 238 14.08 0.25 -5.05
CA ASP A 238 14.89 1.43 -4.69
C ASP A 238 14.09 2.76 -4.73
N GLY A 239 13.75 3.28 -3.54
CA GLY A 239 13.31 4.67 -3.30
C GLY A 239 11.81 5.02 -3.49
N PRO A 240 11.25 5.96 -2.69
CA PRO A 240 9.91 6.50 -2.91
C PRO A 240 9.96 7.50 -4.05
N ARG A 241 9.48 7.13 -5.23
CA ARG A 241 9.31 8.07 -6.33
C ARG A 241 7.86 8.07 -6.78
N VAL A 242 7.15 9.13 -6.42
CA VAL A 242 5.88 9.47 -7.08
C VAL A 242 6.17 9.54 -8.57
N GLN A 243 5.47 8.73 -9.36
CA GLN A 243 5.55 8.80 -10.81
C GLN A 243 4.40 9.68 -11.31
N SER A 244 4.69 10.60 -12.21
CA SER A 244 3.67 11.41 -12.85
C SER A 244 3.73 11.15 -14.35
N LEU A 245 2.61 10.78 -14.95
CA LEU A 245 2.54 10.49 -16.38
C LEU A 245 1.45 11.34 -17.04
N PRO A 246 1.75 11.97 -18.18
CA PRO A 246 0.79 12.79 -18.89
C PRO A 246 -0.16 11.93 -19.74
N MET A 247 -1.41 12.38 -19.82
CA MET A 247 -2.36 11.97 -20.85
C MET A 247 -2.75 13.21 -21.67
N ALA A 248 -2.61 13.10 -22.98
CA ALA A 248 -2.92 14.19 -23.89
C ALA A 248 -4.42 14.51 -23.91
N ALA A 249 -4.78 15.72 -24.30
CA ALA A 249 -6.18 16.06 -24.57
C ALA A 249 -6.71 15.26 -25.78
N THR A 250 -8.01 14.98 -25.79
CA THR A 250 -8.77 14.50 -26.95
C THR A 250 -9.83 15.54 -27.32
N PRO A 251 -10.49 15.46 -28.49
CA PRO A 251 -11.55 16.39 -28.85
C PRO A 251 -12.65 16.52 -27.78
N ASP A 252 -12.93 15.42 -27.07
CA ASP A 252 -14.02 15.32 -26.09
C ASP A 252 -13.55 15.42 -24.63
N ALA A 253 -12.24 15.58 -24.36
CA ALA A 253 -11.71 15.61 -22.99
C ALA A 253 -10.37 16.35 -22.84
N SER A 254 -10.23 17.09 -21.73
CA SER A 254 -9.01 17.86 -21.40
C SER A 254 -7.78 16.98 -21.18
N ALA A 255 -6.56 17.54 -21.33
CA ALA A 255 -5.36 16.82 -20.90
C ALA A 255 -5.44 16.49 -19.40
N MET A 256 -4.66 15.53 -18.92
CA MET A 256 -4.57 15.20 -17.49
C MET A 256 -3.22 14.61 -17.13
N VAL A 257 -2.88 14.63 -15.84
CA VAL A 257 -1.70 13.96 -15.30
C VAL A 257 -2.17 12.92 -14.31
N LEU A 258 -1.67 11.70 -14.46
CA LEU A 258 -1.86 10.65 -13.48
C LEU A 258 -0.65 10.65 -12.54
N HIS A 259 -0.92 10.65 -11.24
CA HIS A 259 0.09 10.49 -10.21
C HIS A 259 -0.04 9.10 -9.60
N VAL A 260 1.03 8.31 -9.64
CA VAL A 260 1.11 7.00 -8.99
C VAL A 260 1.94 7.15 -7.71
N LEU A 261 1.28 7.03 -6.57
CA LEU A 261 1.85 7.19 -5.24
C LEU A 261 1.92 5.84 -4.54
N PRO A 262 3.11 5.33 -4.18
CA PRO A 262 3.20 4.13 -3.35
C PRO A 262 2.68 4.43 -1.94
N VAL A 263 1.73 3.64 -1.46
CA VAL A 263 1.28 3.64 -0.06
C VAL A 263 2.22 2.74 0.71
N ARG A 264 3.17 3.35 1.40
CA ARG A 264 4.05 2.62 2.31
C ARG A 264 3.24 2.17 3.52
N ARG A 265 3.18 0.86 3.72
CA ARG A 265 2.93 0.31 5.05
C ARG A 265 4.25 -0.01 5.73
N ASN A 266 4.19 -0.21 7.03
CA ASN A 266 5.32 -0.73 7.79
C ASN A 266 5.82 -2.04 7.15
N ALA A 267 7.13 -2.31 7.21
CA ALA A 267 7.72 -3.54 6.68
C ALA A 267 7.11 -4.84 7.28
N ARG A 268 6.34 -4.69 8.37
CA ARG A 268 5.68 -5.75 9.13
C ARG A 268 4.32 -6.19 8.57
N ASP A 269 3.83 -5.57 7.50
CA ASP A 269 2.60 -6.01 6.87
C ASP A 269 2.89 -7.14 5.86
N ILE A 270 2.95 -8.37 6.37
CA ILE A 270 3.14 -9.59 5.55
C ILE A 270 1.89 -9.99 4.76
N PHE A 271 0.72 -9.58 5.25
CA PHE A 271 -0.56 -9.95 4.67
C PHE A 271 -1.02 -8.94 3.64
N SER A 272 -0.74 -7.66 3.85
CA SER A 272 -1.01 -6.62 2.87
C SER A 272 0.22 -6.19 2.10
N ARG A 273 0.03 -6.15 0.78
CA ARG A 273 1.12 -6.09 -0.16
C ARG A 273 0.97 -4.86 -1.02
N GLY A 274 2.01 -4.03 -1.01
CA GLY A 274 2.28 -2.92 -1.95
C GLY A 274 1.04 -2.25 -2.53
N LEU A 275 0.39 -1.39 -1.74
CA LEU A 275 -0.68 -0.55 -2.28
C LEU A 275 -0.07 0.62 -3.04
N ALA A 276 -0.66 1.01 -4.16
CA ALA A 276 -0.41 2.30 -4.77
C ALA A 276 -1.74 3.04 -4.98
N VAL A 277 -1.72 4.35 -4.80
CA VAL A 277 -2.82 5.24 -5.14
C VAL A 277 -2.51 5.86 -6.49
N VAL A 278 -3.42 5.71 -7.43
CA VAL A 278 -3.41 6.43 -8.70
C VAL A 278 -4.39 7.58 -8.58
N LEU A 279 -3.91 8.81 -8.66
CA LEU A 279 -4.71 10.02 -8.76
C LEU A 279 -4.74 10.49 -10.21
N ALA A 280 -5.88 11.00 -10.68
CA ALA A 280 -5.96 11.67 -11.96
C ALA A 280 -6.33 13.15 -11.78
N THR A 281 -5.46 14.04 -12.24
CA THR A 281 -5.65 15.49 -12.16
C THR A 281 -5.79 16.07 -13.57
N PRO A 282 -6.96 16.59 -13.96
CA PRO A 282 -7.13 17.28 -15.24
C PRO A 282 -6.15 18.45 -15.39
N VAL A 283 -5.44 18.47 -16.51
CA VAL A 283 -4.62 19.59 -17.00
C VAL A 283 -5.46 20.33 -18.03
N GLY A 284 -6.30 21.22 -17.54
CA GLY A 284 -6.92 22.27 -18.33
C GLY A 284 -6.32 23.62 -17.97
N PRO A 285 -6.71 24.72 -18.64
CA PRO A 285 -6.78 26.00 -17.95
C PRO A 285 -7.69 25.76 -16.75
N GLY A 286 -7.11 25.52 -15.57
CA GLY A 286 -7.88 25.28 -14.36
C GLY A 286 -8.92 26.37 -14.27
N GLY A 287 -10.19 25.98 -14.26
CA GLY A 287 -11.25 26.91 -13.95
C GLY A 287 -10.87 27.66 -12.67
N PRO A 288 -11.30 28.90 -12.52
CA PRO A 288 -10.90 29.70 -11.38
C PRO A 288 -11.25 28.95 -10.07
N PRO A 289 -10.38 28.96 -9.04
CA PRO A 289 -10.53 28.07 -7.89
C PRO A 289 -11.91 28.18 -7.24
N SER A 290 -12.42 27.07 -6.68
CA SER A 290 -13.76 27.06 -6.08
C SER A 290 -13.88 28.09 -4.96
N ILE A 291 -15.08 28.63 -4.73
CA ILE A 291 -15.32 29.63 -3.67
C ILE A 291 -14.90 29.08 -2.30
N GLY A 292 -15.11 27.78 -2.04
CA GLY A 292 -14.71 27.13 -0.80
C GLY A 292 -13.19 27.11 -0.60
N VAL A 293 -12.44 26.75 -1.64
CA VAL A 293 -10.97 26.76 -1.61
C VAL A 293 -10.43 28.18 -1.42
N LEU A 294 -10.97 29.17 -2.13
CA LEU A 294 -10.59 30.57 -1.98
C LEU A 294 -10.89 31.12 -0.58
N SER A 295 -12.04 30.76 -0.02
CA SER A 295 -12.45 31.20 1.32
C SER A 295 -11.60 30.54 2.40
N GLY A 296 -11.27 29.25 2.25
CA GLY A 296 -10.48 28.51 3.24
C GLY A 296 -8.99 28.83 3.23
N LEU A 297 -8.40 29.10 2.06
CA LEU A 297 -6.95 29.39 1.94
C LEU A 297 -6.59 30.84 2.28
N PHE A 298 -7.52 31.78 2.10
CA PHE A 298 -7.25 33.22 2.20
C PHE A 298 -8.25 33.97 3.08
N ASP A 299 -9.10 33.27 3.83
CA ASP A 299 -10.16 33.86 4.67
C ASP A 299 -11.05 34.86 3.91
N LEU A 300 -11.30 34.59 2.61
CA LEU A 300 -12.16 35.43 1.79
C LEU A 300 -13.62 35.21 2.18
N THR A 301 -14.38 36.31 2.26
CA THR A 301 -15.84 36.22 2.38
C THR A 301 -16.44 35.68 1.06
N PRO A 302 -17.67 35.13 1.08
CA PRO A 302 -18.31 34.63 -0.13
C PRO A 302 -18.40 35.67 -1.27
N GLY A 303 -18.55 36.96 -0.93
CA GLY A 303 -18.55 38.06 -1.90
C GLY A 303 -17.16 38.32 -2.50
N GLU A 304 -16.12 38.33 -1.66
CA GLU A 304 -14.73 38.50 -2.10
C GLU A 304 -14.27 37.32 -2.97
N ALA A 305 -14.61 36.09 -2.57
CA ALA A 305 -14.28 34.87 -3.32
C ALA A 305 -14.94 34.84 -4.71
N ARG A 306 -16.18 35.33 -4.85
CA ARG A 306 -16.84 35.47 -6.17
C ARG A 306 -16.07 36.43 -7.07
N VAL A 307 -15.68 37.60 -6.57
CA VAL A 307 -14.90 38.59 -7.33
C VAL A 307 -13.52 38.05 -7.70
N ALA A 308 -12.80 37.44 -6.75
CA ALA A 308 -11.48 36.85 -6.99
C ALA A 308 -11.53 35.75 -8.06
N ARG A 309 -12.57 34.92 -8.04
CA ARG A 309 -12.79 33.85 -9.01
C ARG A 309 -12.99 34.39 -10.43
N GLU A 310 -13.87 35.38 -10.60
CA GLU A 310 -14.08 35.99 -11.93
C GLU A 310 -12.79 36.65 -12.44
N LEU A 311 -12.05 37.36 -11.59
CA LEU A 311 -10.77 37.97 -11.97
C LEU A 311 -9.70 36.95 -12.36
N ALA A 312 -9.71 35.74 -11.77
CA ALA A 312 -8.75 34.68 -12.09
C ALA A 312 -8.91 34.12 -13.51
N THR A 313 -10.04 34.40 -14.17
CA THR A 313 -10.22 34.09 -15.61
C THR A 313 -9.49 35.06 -16.54
N GLY A 314 -8.88 36.12 -16.00
CA GLY A 314 -8.13 37.11 -16.78
C GLY A 314 -8.98 38.26 -17.34
N VAL A 315 -10.25 38.37 -16.97
CA VAL A 315 -11.14 39.47 -17.40
C VAL A 315 -10.91 40.77 -16.61
N GLY A 316 -11.24 41.90 -17.23
CA GLY A 316 -11.14 43.24 -16.63
C GLY A 316 -12.18 43.51 -15.54
N ILE A 317 -11.92 44.51 -14.70
CA ILE A 317 -12.77 44.90 -13.55
C ILE A 317 -14.18 45.30 -14.02
N GLU A 318 -14.28 45.94 -15.18
CA GLU A 318 -15.52 46.37 -15.82
C GLU A 318 -16.40 45.16 -16.18
N THR A 319 -15.79 44.12 -16.74
CA THR A 319 -16.46 42.85 -17.06
C THR A 319 -16.94 42.17 -15.78
N VAL A 320 -16.10 42.12 -14.74
CA VAL A 320 -16.49 41.53 -13.44
C VAL A 320 -17.67 42.28 -12.81
N ALA A 321 -17.66 43.61 -12.86
CA ALA A 321 -18.75 44.45 -12.37
C ALA A 321 -20.07 44.14 -13.10
N ALA A 322 -20.03 44.02 -14.42
CA ALA A 322 -21.18 43.64 -15.24
C ALA A 322 -21.68 42.22 -14.92
N THR A 323 -20.77 41.23 -14.89
CA THR A 323 -21.12 39.81 -14.65
C THR A 323 -21.74 39.60 -13.27
N LEU A 324 -21.20 40.26 -12.24
CA LEU A 324 -21.67 40.10 -10.87
C LEU A 324 -22.77 41.09 -10.47
N THR A 325 -23.23 41.94 -11.40
CA THR A 325 -24.22 43.01 -11.14
C THR A 325 -23.78 43.91 -9.96
N LEU A 326 -22.50 44.28 -9.94
CA LEU A 326 -21.89 45.16 -8.94
C LEU A 326 -21.47 46.48 -9.59
N SER A 327 -21.36 47.55 -8.81
CA SER A 327 -20.70 48.77 -9.29
C SER A 327 -19.18 48.56 -9.35
N ILE A 328 -18.52 49.23 -10.30
CA ILE A 328 -17.05 49.22 -10.43
C ILE A 328 -16.38 49.59 -9.10
N GLU A 329 -16.95 50.54 -8.37
CA GLU A 329 -16.46 50.98 -7.06
C GLU A 329 -16.57 49.89 -5.99
N THR A 330 -17.61 49.05 -6.05
CA THR A 330 -17.75 47.88 -5.17
C THR A 330 -16.71 46.82 -5.49
N VAL A 331 -16.48 46.55 -6.78
CA VAL A 331 -15.45 45.60 -7.21
C VAL A 331 -14.06 46.08 -6.79
N ARG A 332 -13.75 47.38 -6.92
CA ARG A 332 -12.49 47.97 -6.44
C ARG A 332 -12.32 47.87 -4.92
N SER A 333 -13.40 48.08 -4.17
CA SER A 333 -13.40 47.91 -2.71
C SER A 333 -13.08 46.47 -2.31
N TYR A 334 -13.72 45.49 -2.97
CA TYR A 334 -13.42 44.07 -2.76
C TYR A 334 -11.99 43.71 -3.19
N LEU A 335 -11.51 44.23 -4.33
CA LEU A 335 -10.16 44.00 -4.82
C LEU A 335 -9.10 44.43 -3.79
N LYS A 336 -9.29 45.58 -3.14
CA LYS A 336 -8.39 46.08 -2.09
C LYS A 336 -8.34 45.14 -0.88
N ARG A 337 -9.48 44.55 -0.49
CA ARG A 337 -9.55 43.58 0.61
C ARG A 337 -8.94 42.23 0.22
N ILE A 338 -9.19 41.78 -1.02
CA ILE A 338 -8.60 40.55 -1.57
C ILE A 338 -7.08 40.68 -1.57
N PHE A 339 -6.51 41.77 -2.10
CA PHE A 339 -5.07 42.03 -2.08
C PHE A 339 -4.46 41.96 -0.68
N LEU A 340 -5.12 42.55 0.31
CA LEU A 340 -4.68 42.49 1.70
C LEU A 340 -4.64 41.04 2.21
N LYS A 341 -5.67 40.25 1.92
CA LYS A 341 -5.82 38.87 2.42
C LYS A 341 -4.96 37.86 1.66
N THR A 342 -4.69 38.09 0.37
CA THR A 342 -3.86 37.21 -0.46
C THR A 342 -2.39 37.63 -0.51
N GLY A 343 -2.02 38.75 0.12
CA GLY A 343 -0.66 39.29 0.11
C GLY A 343 -0.17 39.78 -1.26
N THR A 344 -1.08 40.08 -2.19
CA THR A 344 -0.76 40.56 -3.55
C THR A 344 -0.95 42.07 -3.64
N ARG A 345 -0.35 42.72 -4.65
CA ARG A 345 -0.44 44.18 -4.81
C ARG A 345 -1.06 44.61 -6.14
N ARG A 346 -1.07 43.72 -7.14
CA ARG A 346 -1.58 44.00 -8.49
C ARG A 346 -2.43 42.83 -9.00
N GLN A 347 -3.40 43.14 -9.86
CA GLN A 347 -4.29 42.14 -10.45
C GLN A 347 -3.53 41.00 -11.16
N PRO A 348 -2.47 41.24 -11.95
CA PRO A 348 -1.69 40.15 -12.55
C PRO A 348 -1.00 39.23 -11.52
N GLU A 349 -0.59 39.77 -10.36
CA GLU A 349 0.00 38.96 -9.27
C GLU A 349 -1.07 38.07 -8.63
N LEU A 350 -2.28 38.60 -8.42
CA LEU A 350 -3.43 37.82 -7.97
C LEU A 350 -3.80 36.74 -8.98
N VAL A 351 -3.88 37.05 -10.28
CA VAL A 351 -4.17 36.08 -11.33
C VAL A 351 -3.09 34.98 -11.38
N GLY A 352 -1.82 35.34 -11.24
CA GLY A 352 -0.72 34.38 -11.15
C GLY A 352 -0.82 33.45 -9.93
N LEU A 353 -1.12 34.01 -8.75
CA LEU A 353 -1.34 33.26 -7.51
C LEU A 353 -2.51 32.28 -7.64
N LEU A 354 -3.66 32.77 -8.12
CA LEU A 354 -4.88 31.97 -8.27
C LEU A 354 -4.77 30.94 -9.40
N GLY A 355 -4.05 31.26 -10.48
CA GLY A 355 -3.73 30.32 -11.55
C GLY A 355 -2.79 29.20 -11.10
N GLY A 356 -1.94 29.46 -10.10
CA GLY A 356 -1.17 28.43 -9.40
C GLY A 356 -2.05 27.49 -8.58
N LEU A 357 -3.11 28.01 -7.97
CA LEU A 357 -4.08 27.23 -7.19
C LEU A 357 -5.06 26.43 -8.06
N GLY A 358 -5.39 26.92 -9.27
CA GLY A 358 -6.16 26.16 -10.26
C GLY A 358 -5.45 24.89 -10.76
N ARG A 359 -4.14 24.74 -10.46
CA ARG A 359 -3.35 23.52 -10.70
C ARG A 359 -3.35 22.55 -9.50
N ILE A 360 -3.87 22.99 -8.35
CA ILE A 360 -4.05 22.22 -7.12
C ILE A 360 -5.52 21.80 -7.01
N GLY A 361 -6.17 21.47 -8.14
CA GLY A 361 -7.61 21.18 -8.20
C GLY A 361 -8.00 19.97 -7.36
N VAL A 362 -8.34 20.25 -6.11
CA VAL A 362 -9.30 19.59 -5.22
C VAL A 362 -10.69 19.70 -5.83
#